data_AF-A0A9D7NWR6-F1
#
_entry.id   AF-A0A9D7NWR6-F1
#
_cell.length_a   1.000
_cell.length_b   1.000
_cell.length_c   1.000
_cell.angle_alpha   90.00
_cell.angle_beta   90.00
_cell.angle_gamma   90.00
#
_symmetry.space_group_name_H-M   'P 1'
#
loop_
_entity.id
_entity.type
_entity.pdbx_description
1 polymer ?
#
loop_
_entity_poly.entity_id
_entity_poly.type
_entity_poly.pdbx_seq_one_letter_code
_entity_poly.pdbx_strand_id
1 'polypeptide(L)'
;MRYARVFGVLFLFTVVLMACRKESFDEVGGPLPVGASKVLFDLDEVPYNTLSTYGFYSGKLHRLEPVDEVLPYEPISSLFTDEAHKSRFVWMPAGRKARYSGDHDVLDFPDGAVLLKNFYYDNALPGGGRRIIETRMLFKRAGQWEIANYVWNPAQTEAYLDLNGSTIPVSWTDEEGDARSIQYRIPSLVECQSCHRKSGSNTPIGPEPQNLNGDLWFSDGINNQLKQWVKHGILQPGYPKDIMSLVRWDDPDQDLGLRARSYIDINCAHCHDEGRSCSYRAIRLAFERTVDPTNLGVCVVPEEPIPPYSHIVARGNVNRSVLHHRLTTNDEAVRMPLIGRSIVHDEGAAMIAAWITSLGPPCE
;
A
#
# COMPACT_ATOMS: atom_id res chain seq x y z
N MET A 1 -104.87 7.84 -9.17
CA MET A 1 -104.13 7.86 -10.44
C MET A 1 -102.89 6.97 -10.29
N ARG A 2 -102.71 6.01 -11.19
CA ARG A 2 -101.59 5.04 -11.22
C ARG A 2 -100.53 5.46 -12.25
N TYR A 3 -99.34 4.87 -12.09
CA TYR A 3 -98.17 4.80 -13.01
C TYR A 3 -97.20 6.00 -12.96
N ALA A 4 -95.87 5.87 -13.01
CA ALA A 4 -95.02 4.78 -13.51
C ALA A 4 -93.62 4.75 -12.85
N ARG A 5 -92.97 3.57 -12.94
CA ARG A 5 -91.58 3.27 -12.58
C ARG A 5 -90.59 3.88 -13.58
N VAL A 6 -89.38 4.22 -13.14
CA VAL A 6 -88.17 4.23 -13.99
C VAL A 6 -87.03 3.57 -13.22
N PHE A 7 -86.56 2.44 -13.76
CA PHE A 7 -85.35 1.73 -13.37
C PHE A 7 -84.20 2.29 -14.22
N GLY A 8 -83.12 2.76 -13.58
CA GLY A 8 -81.87 3.14 -14.24
C GLY A 8 -80.77 2.17 -13.82
N VAL A 9 -80.33 1.33 -14.76
CA VAL A 9 -79.23 0.37 -14.62
C VAL A 9 -77.90 1.11 -14.75
N LEU A 10 -77.02 1.01 -13.75
CA LEU A 10 -75.65 1.52 -13.82
C LEU A 10 -74.70 0.36 -14.16
N PHE A 11 -74.15 0.37 -15.36
CA PHE A 11 -73.13 -0.58 -15.84
C PHE A 11 -71.76 -0.16 -15.28
N LEU A 12 -71.15 -0.98 -14.43
CA LEU A 12 -69.78 -0.76 -13.95
C LEU A 12 -68.78 -1.53 -14.85
N PHE A 13 -68.04 -0.79 -15.67
CA PHE A 13 -66.93 -1.28 -16.47
C PHE A 13 -65.75 -1.64 -15.55
N THR A 14 -65.37 -2.91 -15.48
CA THR A 14 -64.13 -3.34 -14.82
C THR A 14 -63.02 -3.43 -15.87
N VAL A 15 -62.09 -2.45 -15.82
CA VAL A 15 -60.85 -2.46 -16.61
C VAL A 15 -59.86 -3.39 -15.89
N VAL A 16 -59.48 -4.48 -16.55
CA VAL A 16 -58.40 -5.38 -16.11
C VAL A 16 -57.06 -4.70 -16.38
N LEU A 17 -56.38 -4.25 -15.33
CA LEU A 17 -55.00 -3.79 -15.39
C LEU A 17 -54.06 -5.01 -15.45
N MET A 18 -53.52 -5.27 -16.64
CA MET A 18 -52.43 -6.22 -16.86
C MET A 18 -51.13 -5.56 -16.37
N ALA A 19 -50.69 -5.90 -15.16
CA ALA A 19 -49.40 -5.46 -14.64
C ALA A 19 -48.35 -6.55 -14.89
N CYS A 20 -47.32 -6.20 -15.68
CA CYS A 20 -46.11 -7.00 -15.87
C CYS A 20 -45.46 -7.29 -14.51
N ARG A 21 -45.38 -8.57 -14.12
CA ARG A 21 -44.61 -9.00 -12.96
C ARG A 21 -43.21 -9.40 -13.43
N LYS A 22 -42.24 -8.65 -12.91
CA LYS A 22 -40.78 -8.77 -13.04
C LYS A 22 -40.33 -10.21 -12.74
N GLU A 23 -39.55 -10.80 -13.63
CA GLU A 23 -38.86 -12.08 -13.40
C GLU A 23 -37.95 -11.97 -12.17
N SER A 24 -38.09 -12.94 -11.27
CA SER A 24 -37.24 -13.12 -10.09
C SER A 24 -35.92 -13.73 -10.53
N PHE A 25 -34.82 -13.09 -10.15
CA PHE A 25 -33.51 -13.74 -10.10
C PHE A 25 -33.58 -14.89 -9.09
N ASP A 26 -33.37 -16.11 -9.56
CA ASP A 26 -33.10 -17.24 -8.69
C ASP A 26 -31.76 -17.01 -7.98
N GLU A 27 -31.80 -17.01 -6.65
CA GLU A 27 -30.64 -17.01 -5.76
C GLU A 27 -29.85 -18.30 -5.95
N VAL A 28 -28.66 -18.20 -6.54
CA VAL A 28 -27.60 -19.18 -6.32
C VAL A 28 -26.88 -18.77 -5.04
N GLY A 29 -27.18 -19.44 -3.93
CA GLY A 29 -26.44 -19.25 -2.69
C GLY A 29 -27.24 -19.66 -1.46
N GLY A 30 -27.19 -20.95 -1.10
CA GLY A 30 -27.59 -21.36 0.25
C GLY A 30 -26.76 -20.61 1.32
N PRO A 31 -27.25 -20.48 2.56
CA PRO A 31 -26.53 -19.78 3.61
C PRO A 31 -25.16 -20.43 3.82
N LEU A 32 -24.11 -19.61 3.78
CA LEU A 32 -22.73 -20.04 4.01
C LEU A 32 -22.60 -20.63 5.43
N PRO A 33 -21.77 -21.68 5.61
CA PRO A 33 -21.46 -22.20 6.94
C PRO A 33 -20.89 -21.11 7.84
N VAL A 34 -21.29 -21.11 9.12
CA VAL A 34 -20.68 -20.25 10.14
C VAL A 34 -19.19 -20.54 10.20
N GLY A 35 -18.35 -19.56 9.83
CA GLY A 35 -16.90 -19.69 9.79
C GLY A 35 -16.28 -19.87 8.39
N ALA A 36 -17.08 -19.90 7.32
CA ALA A 36 -16.55 -19.84 5.95
C ALA A 36 -16.14 -18.39 5.60
N SER A 37 -14.90 -18.24 5.12
CA SER A 37 -14.41 -16.98 4.59
C SER A 37 -15.26 -16.56 3.39
N LYS A 38 -15.70 -15.29 3.35
CA LYS A 38 -16.34 -14.68 2.17
C LYS A 38 -15.33 -14.48 1.06
N VAL A 39 -14.04 -14.36 1.40
CA VAL A 39 -12.97 -14.32 0.43
C VAL A 39 -12.86 -15.68 -0.27
N LEU A 40 -12.97 -15.64 -1.60
CA LEU A 40 -12.74 -16.76 -2.50
C LEU A 40 -11.26 -16.76 -2.87
N PHE A 41 -10.51 -17.70 -2.30
CA PHE A 41 -9.08 -17.82 -2.53
C PHE A 41 -8.68 -19.28 -2.62
N ASP A 42 -8.84 -19.87 -3.80
CA ASP A 42 -8.31 -21.19 -4.10
C ASP A 42 -6.82 -21.06 -4.44
N LEU A 43 -5.97 -21.62 -3.58
CA LEU A 43 -4.53 -21.51 -3.71
C LEU A 43 -4.00 -22.16 -5.00
N ASP A 44 -4.75 -23.03 -5.66
CA ASP A 44 -4.34 -23.67 -6.91
C ASP A 44 -4.79 -22.90 -8.16
N GLU A 45 -5.76 -22.00 -8.03
CA GLU A 45 -6.33 -21.24 -9.17
C GLU A 45 -5.86 -19.79 -9.25
N VAL A 46 -5.33 -19.23 -8.16
CA VAL A 46 -4.84 -17.84 -8.11
C VAL A 46 -3.52 -17.67 -8.89
N PRO A 47 -3.24 -16.47 -9.45
CA PRO A 47 -4.08 -15.27 -9.42
C PRO A 47 -5.26 -15.34 -10.41
N TYR A 48 -6.45 -14.95 -9.97
CA TYR A 48 -7.60 -14.76 -10.84
C TYR A 48 -7.43 -13.56 -11.77
N ASN A 49 -8.17 -13.54 -12.89
CA ASN A 49 -8.11 -12.45 -13.88
C ASN A 49 -8.69 -11.13 -13.38
N THR A 50 -9.64 -11.15 -12.44
CA THR A 50 -10.35 -9.95 -11.94
C THR A 50 -10.27 -9.85 -10.43
N LEU A 51 -10.14 -8.63 -9.91
CA LEU A 51 -10.00 -8.36 -8.48
C LEU A 51 -11.31 -8.65 -7.72
N SER A 52 -12.47 -8.40 -8.34
CA SER A 52 -13.76 -8.69 -7.69
C SER A 52 -13.99 -10.16 -7.38
N THR A 53 -13.37 -11.09 -8.14
CA THR A 53 -13.51 -12.54 -7.96
C THR A 53 -13.12 -12.99 -6.56
N TYR A 54 -12.14 -12.32 -5.94
CA TYR A 54 -11.67 -12.69 -4.62
C TYR A 54 -12.65 -12.37 -3.50
N GLY A 55 -13.57 -11.41 -3.68
CA GLY A 55 -14.48 -11.01 -2.60
C GLY A 55 -13.82 -10.31 -1.40
N PHE A 56 -12.63 -9.71 -1.56
CA PHE A 56 -11.94 -8.97 -0.48
C PHE A 56 -12.72 -7.73 0.01
N TYR A 57 -13.54 -7.14 -0.86
CA TYR A 57 -14.29 -5.92 -0.57
C TYR A 57 -15.78 -6.15 -0.76
N SER A 58 -16.59 -5.48 0.06
CA SER A 58 -18.04 -5.46 -0.06
C SER A 58 -18.53 -4.26 -0.88
N GLY A 59 -19.74 -4.36 -1.42
CA GLY A 59 -20.37 -3.26 -2.15
C GLY A 59 -19.66 -2.93 -3.47
N LYS A 60 -19.49 -1.62 -3.74
CA LYS A 60 -18.83 -1.15 -4.96
C LYS A 60 -17.31 -1.25 -4.78
N LEU A 61 -16.62 -1.97 -5.66
CA LEU A 61 -15.21 -2.29 -5.54
C LEU A 61 -14.31 -1.07 -5.26
N HIS A 62 -14.52 0.06 -5.95
CA HIS A 62 -13.71 1.28 -5.77
C HIS A 62 -13.83 1.94 -4.40
N ARG A 63 -14.78 1.53 -3.56
CA ARG A 63 -14.84 2.01 -2.17
C ARG A 63 -13.80 1.34 -1.29
N LEU A 64 -13.28 0.18 -1.70
CA LEU A 64 -12.30 -0.61 -0.96
C LEU A 64 -12.76 -0.87 0.50
N GLU A 65 -14.08 -1.09 0.69
CA GLU A 65 -14.68 -1.41 1.98
C GLU A 65 -14.43 -2.89 2.28
N PRO A 66 -13.47 -3.25 3.17
CA PRO A 66 -13.10 -4.64 3.37
C PRO A 66 -14.24 -5.45 4.01
N VAL A 67 -14.31 -6.75 3.70
CA VAL A 67 -15.11 -7.69 4.49
C VAL A 67 -14.46 -7.94 5.86
N ASP A 68 -15.21 -8.43 6.85
CA ASP A 68 -14.78 -8.51 8.27
C ASP A 68 -13.44 -9.24 8.53
N GLU A 69 -13.07 -10.18 7.67
CA GLU A 69 -11.85 -10.98 7.74
C GLU A 69 -10.63 -10.36 7.03
N VAL A 70 -10.84 -9.26 6.31
CA VAL A 70 -9.80 -8.49 5.64
C VAL A 70 -9.52 -7.26 6.50
N LEU A 71 -8.32 -7.18 7.08
CA LEU A 71 -7.98 -6.10 8.00
C LEU A 71 -7.13 -5.02 7.34
N PRO A 72 -7.42 -3.72 7.55
CA PRO A 72 -6.54 -2.67 7.12
C PRO A 72 -5.24 -2.68 7.95
N TYR A 73 -4.16 -2.20 7.34
CA TYR A 73 -2.94 -1.86 8.06
C TYR A 73 -2.19 -0.73 7.36
N GLU A 74 -1.32 -0.07 8.11
CA GLU A 74 -0.52 1.05 7.64
C GLU A 74 0.84 1.07 8.35
N PRO A 75 1.95 1.00 7.60
CA PRO A 75 3.27 1.28 8.16
C PRO A 75 3.32 2.69 8.77
N ILE A 76 3.93 2.83 9.96
CA ILE A 76 4.07 4.12 10.68
C ILE A 76 4.58 5.22 9.75
N SER A 77 5.64 4.93 8.99
CA SER A 77 6.10 5.74 7.87
C SER A 77 5.78 5.02 6.57
N SER A 78 5.18 5.71 5.60
CA SER A 78 4.84 5.12 4.29
C SER A 78 5.85 5.51 3.21
N LEU A 79 6.18 4.56 2.33
CA LEU A 79 7.03 4.82 1.17
C LEU A 79 6.37 5.81 0.18
N PHE A 80 7.20 6.63 -0.44
CA PHE A 80 6.82 7.58 -1.48
C PHE A 80 6.58 6.88 -2.82
N THR A 81 5.54 7.30 -3.56
CA THR A 81 5.29 6.83 -4.94
C THR A 81 4.50 7.90 -5.68
N ASP A 82 5.17 8.93 -6.17
CA ASP A 82 4.57 10.03 -6.95
C ASP A 82 3.32 10.64 -6.31
N GLU A 83 3.34 10.91 -5.01
CA GLU A 83 2.17 11.39 -4.25
C GLU A 83 0.95 10.45 -4.19
N ALA A 84 1.02 9.23 -4.75
CA ALA A 84 -0.08 8.29 -4.64
C ALA A 84 -0.33 7.89 -3.17
N HIS A 85 -1.58 8.06 -2.72
CA HIS A 85 -2.05 7.49 -1.47
C HIS A 85 -2.11 5.96 -1.55
N LYS A 86 -2.05 5.32 -0.39
CA LYS A 86 -1.94 3.86 -0.28
C LYS A 86 -2.86 3.33 0.80
N SER A 87 -3.81 2.47 0.42
CA SER A 87 -4.55 1.64 1.37
C SER A 87 -4.02 0.22 1.30
N ARG A 88 -3.86 -0.43 2.46
CA ARG A 88 -3.32 -1.80 2.52
C ARG A 88 -4.20 -2.67 3.38
N PHE A 89 -4.26 -3.94 3.01
CA PHE A 89 -5.07 -4.92 3.69
C PHE A 89 -4.32 -6.25 3.82
N VAL A 90 -4.61 -6.98 4.89
CA VAL A 90 -4.14 -8.33 5.14
C VAL A 90 -5.33 -9.28 5.24
N TRP A 91 -5.18 -10.45 4.65
CA TRP A 91 -6.12 -11.56 4.79
C TRP A 91 -5.36 -12.88 4.91
N MET A 92 -5.91 -13.84 5.64
CA MET A 92 -5.37 -15.19 5.73
C MET A 92 -6.49 -16.23 5.87
N PRO A 93 -6.25 -17.49 5.48
CA PRO A 93 -7.20 -18.57 5.71
C PRO A 93 -7.55 -18.71 7.20
N ALA A 94 -8.82 -18.99 7.49
CA ALA A 94 -9.31 -19.14 8.85
C ALA A 94 -8.46 -20.15 9.66
N GLY A 95 -8.14 -19.77 10.91
CA GLY A 95 -7.35 -20.60 11.82
C GLY A 95 -5.82 -20.56 11.59
N ARG A 96 -5.34 -19.92 10.53
CA ARG A 96 -3.90 -19.68 10.31
C ARG A 96 -3.49 -18.34 10.91
N LYS A 97 -2.26 -18.26 11.40
CA LYS A 97 -1.71 -17.05 12.05
C LYS A 97 -0.29 -16.79 11.55
N ALA A 98 0.04 -15.51 11.38
CA ALA A 98 1.42 -15.06 11.26
C ALA A 98 2.12 -15.14 12.62
N ARG A 99 3.45 -15.21 12.60
CA ARG A 99 4.28 -15.28 13.81
C ARG A 99 5.28 -14.14 13.85
N TYR A 100 5.58 -13.69 15.06
CA TYR A 100 6.67 -12.75 15.30
C TYR A 100 8.01 -13.45 15.08
N SER A 101 8.89 -12.84 14.27
CA SER A 101 10.21 -13.33 13.89
C SER A 101 11.35 -12.43 14.39
N GLY A 102 11.09 -11.13 14.55
CA GLY A 102 12.02 -10.10 15.00
C GLY A 102 11.42 -8.72 14.77
N ASP A 103 11.96 -7.66 15.39
CA ASP A 103 11.42 -6.29 15.24
C ASP A 103 11.45 -5.83 13.78
N HIS A 104 12.57 -6.12 13.11
CA HIS A 104 12.92 -5.69 11.76
C HIS A 104 12.72 -6.78 10.70
N ASP A 105 12.18 -7.94 11.11
CA ASP A 105 11.88 -9.03 10.19
C ASP A 105 10.42 -8.96 9.76
N VAL A 106 10.17 -9.32 8.49
CA VAL A 106 8.81 -9.54 8.01
C VAL A 106 8.18 -10.62 8.89
N LEU A 107 6.95 -10.36 9.36
CA LEU A 107 6.18 -11.34 10.10
C LEU A 107 6.15 -12.67 9.33
N ASP A 108 6.31 -13.78 10.03
CA ASP A 108 6.30 -15.11 9.42
C ASP A 108 4.86 -15.52 9.10
N PHE A 109 4.40 -15.15 7.89
CA PHE A 109 3.07 -15.45 7.40
C PHE A 109 2.94 -16.92 6.95
N PRO A 110 1.79 -17.58 7.15
CA PRO A 110 1.48 -18.91 6.64
C PRO A 110 1.20 -18.91 5.13
N ASP A 111 1.27 -20.09 4.50
CA ASP A 111 0.71 -20.28 3.15
C ASP A 111 -0.78 -19.93 3.13
N GLY A 112 -1.20 -19.30 2.02
CA GLY A 112 -2.51 -18.70 1.82
C GLY A 112 -2.62 -17.25 2.28
N ALA A 113 -1.61 -16.70 2.98
CA ALA A 113 -1.64 -15.29 3.37
C ALA A 113 -1.61 -14.37 2.17
N VAL A 114 -2.39 -13.29 2.23
CA VAL A 114 -2.52 -12.26 1.18
C VAL A 114 -2.28 -10.88 1.78
N LEU A 115 -1.47 -10.09 1.08
CA LEU A 115 -1.24 -8.67 1.36
C LEU A 115 -1.64 -7.86 0.13
N LEU A 116 -2.57 -6.93 0.31
CA LEU A 116 -3.07 -6.04 -0.73
C LEU A 116 -2.52 -4.63 -0.49
N LYS A 117 -2.20 -3.93 -1.58
CA LYS A 117 -1.86 -2.50 -1.58
C LYS A 117 -2.49 -1.83 -2.79
N ASN A 118 -3.40 -0.90 -2.54
CA ASN A 118 -4.04 -0.09 -3.57
C ASN A 118 -3.35 1.26 -3.67
N PHE A 119 -3.08 1.72 -4.89
CA PHE A 119 -2.52 3.05 -5.15
C PHE A 119 -3.58 3.92 -5.80
N TYR A 120 -3.81 5.10 -5.23
CA TYR A 120 -4.87 5.99 -5.68
C TYR A 120 -4.53 7.47 -5.47
N TYR A 121 -5.25 8.31 -6.19
CA TYR A 121 -5.21 9.76 -6.04
C TYR A 121 -6.62 10.23 -5.70
N ASP A 122 -6.76 11.02 -4.65
CA ASP A 122 -7.98 11.76 -4.38
C ASP A 122 -8.03 13.00 -5.30
N ASN A 123 -9.21 13.60 -5.50
CA ASN A 123 -9.40 14.73 -6.43
C ASN A 123 -8.92 14.48 -7.89
N ALA A 124 -8.96 13.22 -8.35
CA ALA A 124 -8.43 12.80 -9.66
C ALA A 124 -9.52 12.42 -10.68
N LEU A 125 -10.79 12.46 -10.28
CA LEU A 125 -11.97 12.30 -11.14
C LEU A 125 -12.87 13.55 -11.11
N PRO A 126 -13.74 13.74 -12.11
CA PRO A 126 -14.73 14.81 -12.09
C PRO A 126 -15.52 14.86 -10.78
N GLY A 127 -15.68 16.06 -10.21
CA GLY A 127 -16.35 16.26 -8.93
C GLY A 127 -15.50 15.94 -7.69
N GLY A 128 -14.17 15.85 -7.82
CA GLY A 128 -13.25 15.60 -6.70
C GLY A 128 -13.14 14.11 -6.33
N GLY A 129 -13.55 13.20 -7.22
CA GLY A 129 -13.57 11.77 -6.92
C GLY A 129 -12.18 11.14 -6.86
N ARG A 130 -12.07 10.05 -6.10
CA ARG A 130 -10.90 9.18 -6.04
C ARG A 130 -10.71 8.40 -7.33
N ARG A 131 -9.48 8.37 -7.86
CA ARG A 131 -9.06 7.46 -8.94
C ARG A 131 -8.05 6.45 -8.40
N ILE A 132 -8.45 5.19 -8.35
CA ILE A 132 -7.56 4.06 -8.08
C ILE A 132 -6.87 3.65 -9.39
N ILE A 133 -5.58 3.43 -9.30
CA ILE A 133 -4.70 3.13 -10.42
C ILE A 133 -4.42 1.63 -10.51
N GLU A 134 -3.93 1.05 -9.42
CA GLU A 134 -3.54 -0.35 -9.37
C GLU A 134 -3.75 -0.93 -7.97
N THR A 135 -3.97 -2.24 -7.92
CA THR A 135 -3.95 -3.05 -6.70
C THR A 135 -2.86 -4.10 -6.83
N ARG A 136 -1.78 -3.95 -6.07
CA ARG A 136 -0.71 -4.95 -5.97
C ARG A 136 -1.07 -5.94 -4.88
N MET A 137 -0.91 -7.23 -5.20
CA MET A 137 -1.17 -8.34 -4.30
C MET A 137 0.10 -9.19 -4.15
N LEU A 138 0.46 -9.48 -2.91
CA LEU A 138 1.39 -10.55 -2.58
C LEU A 138 0.61 -11.69 -1.94
N PHE A 139 0.85 -12.93 -2.37
CA PHE A 139 0.27 -14.10 -1.72
C PHE A 139 1.31 -15.19 -1.52
N LYS A 140 1.18 -15.97 -0.44
CA LYS A 140 2.14 -17.02 -0.08
C LYS A 140 1.65 -18.40 -0.51
N ARG A 141 2.41 -19.11 -1.34
CA ARG A 141 2.14 -20.48 -1.80
C ARG A 141 3.40 -21.32 -1.64
N ALA A 142 3.28 -22.51 -1.04
CA ALA A 142 4.38 -23.45 -0.84
C ALA A 142 5.65 -22.80 -0.25
N GLY A 143 5.47 -21.91 0.73
CA GLY A 143 6.56 -21.17 1.38
C GLY A 143 7.14 -20.00 0.59
N GLN A 144 6.67 -19.73 -0.63
CA GLN A 144 7.17 -18.65 -1.50
C GLN A 144 6.12 -17.54 -1.66
N TRP A 145 6.58 -16.29 -1.80
CA TRP A 145 5.71 -15.17 -2.15
C TRP A 145 5.59 -15.02 -3.67
N GLU A 146 4.37 -14.93 -4.15
CA GLU A 146 4.03 -14.64 -5.54
C GLU A 146 3.43 -13.22 -5.63
N ILE A 147 3.65 -12.57 -6.78
CA ILE A 147 3.23 -11.18 -7.04
C ILE A 147 2.14 -11.21 -8.10
N ALA A 148 1.03 -10.52 -7.82
CA ALA A 148 0.03 -10.16 -8.81
C ALA A 148 -0.20 -8.64 -8.80
N ASN A 149 -0.56 -8.07 -9.95
CA ASN A 149 -0.93 -6.67 -10.06
C ASN A 149 -2.22 -6.54 -10.87
N TYR A 150 -3.14 -5.70 -10.40
CA TYR A 150 -4.44 -5.48 -11.00
C TYR A 150 -4.58 -4.01 -11.40
N VAL A 151 -4.70 -3.75 -12.70
CA VAL A 151 -4.86 -2.39 -13.23
C VAL A 151 -6.34 -2.04 -13.31
N TRP A 152 -6.70 -0.90 -12.71
CA TRP A 152 -8.09 -0.45 -12.63
C TRP A 152 -8.58 0.12 -13.95
N ASN A 153 -9.82 -0.21 -14.32
CA ASN A 153 -10.44 0.36 -15.49
C ASN A 153 -10.80 1.85 -15.28
N PRO A 154 -10.91 2.65 -16.37
CA PRO A 154 -11.28 4.06 -16.26
C PRO A 154 -12.64 4.31 -15.58
N ALA A 155 -13.56 3.35 -15.68
CA ALA A 155 -14.89 3.43 -15.06
C ALA A 155 -14.86 3.20 -13.53
N GLN A 156 -13.73 2.78 -12.96
CA GLN A 156 -13.56 2.46 -11.54
C GLN A 156 -14.55 1.40 -11.05
N THR A 157 -14.83 0.40 -11.88
CA THR A 157 -15.75 -0.69 -11.56
C THR A 157 -15.06 -2.04 -11.37
N GLU A 158 -13.87 -2.21 -11.94
CA GLU A 158 -13.12 -3.47 -11.89
C GLU A 158 -11.61 -3.21 -12.07
N ALA A 159 -10.79 -4.16 -11.62
CA ALA A 159 -9.37 -4.21 -11.92
C ALA A 159 -8.96 -5.57 -12.50
N TYR A 160 -8.08 -5.56 -13.49
CA TYR A 160 -7.69 -6.74 -14.27
C TYR A 160 -6.23 -7.08 -14.07
N LEU A 161 -5.92 -8.37 -13.94
CA LEU A 161 -4.56 -8.87 -13.81
C LEU A 161 -3.70 -8.40 -15.00
N ASP A 162 -2.65 -7.65 -14.71
CA ASP A 162 -1.66 -7.21 -15.70
C ASP A 162 -0.27 -7.15 -15.06
N LEU A 163 0.67 -7.90 -15.64
CA LEU A 163 2.05 -8.05 -15.16
C LEU A 163 3.08 -7.42 -16.10
N ASN A 164 2.65 -6.82 -17.20
CA ASN A 164 3.55 -6.31 -18.24
C ASN A 164 4.12 -4.93 -17.89
N GLY A 165 3.48 -4.23 -16.95
CA GLY A 165 3.79 -2.84 -16.64
C GLY A 165 3.23 -1.89 -17.70
N SER A 166 2.98 -0.65 -17.30
CA SER A 166 2.46 0.39 -18.18
C SER A 166 2.73 1.78 -17.62
N THR A 167 2.57 2.79 -18.47
CA THR A 167 2.63 4.19 -18.04
C THR A 167 1.33 4.85 -18.40
N ILE A 168 0.69 5.51 -17.42
CA ILE A 168 -0.60 6.17 -17.62
C ILE A 168 -0.55 7.63 -17.14
N PRO A 169 -1.26 8.54 -17.82
CA PRO A 169 -1.39 9.90 -17.34
C PRO A 169 -2.32 9.95 -16.12
N VAL A 170 -1.86 10.65 -15.09
CA VAL A 170 -2.64 10.96 -13.90
C VAL A 170 -2.61 12.47 -13.70
N SER A 171 -3.77 13.02 -13.34
CA SER A 171 -3.95 14.42 -12.97
C SER A 171 -4.84 14.48 -11.73
N TRP A 172 -4.50 15.36 -10.80
CA TRP A 172 -5.25 15.59 -9.57
C TRP A 172 -5.08 17.02 -9.10
N THR A 173 -5.90 17.43 -8.14
CA THR A 173 -5.70 18.67 -7.39
C THR A 173 -5.08 18.33 -6.04
N ASP A 174 -3.93 18.91 -5.73
CA ASP A 174 -3.22 18.68 -4.46
C ASP A 174 -3.90 19.40 -3.28
N GLU A 175 -3.30 19.29 -2.09
CA GLU A 175 -3.84 19.84 -0.85
C GLU A 175 -3.83 21.38 -0.83
N GLU A 176 -2.91 22.00 -1.58
CA GLU A 176 -2.81 23.45 -1.79
C GLU A 176 -3.83 23.99 -2.81
N GLY A 177 -4.47 23.10 -3.57
CA GLY A 177 -5.45 23.44 -4.59
C GLY A 177 -4.86 23.61 -5.99
N ASP A 178 -3.59 23.28 -6.18
CA ASP A 178 -2.89 23.35 -7.46
C ASP A 178 -3.14 22.09 -8.31
N ALA A 179 -3.25 22.30 -9.62
CA ALA A 179 -3.40 21.21 -10.58
C ALA A 179 -2.05 20.53 -10.81
N ARG A 180 -1.99 19.22 -10.55
CA ARG A 180 -0.81 18.38 -10.77
C ARG A 180 -1.05 17.38 -11.88
N SER A 181 0.01 16.98 -12.57
CA SER A 181 -0.04 15.88 -13.52
C SER A 181 1.32 15.20 -13.69
N ILE A 182 1.29 13.89 -13.85
CA ILE A 182 2.47 13.03 -14.04
C ILE A 182 2.18 11.93 -15.05
N GLN A 183 3.26 11.24 -15.46
CA GLN A 183 3.19 9.95 -16.12
C GLN A 183 3.45 8.84 -15.10
N TYR A 184 2.38 8.32 -14.50
CA TYR A 184 2.48 7.30 -13.46
C TYR A 184 2.94 5.97 -14.05
N ARG A 185 4.01 5.39 -13.50
CA ARG A 185 4.56 4.10 -13.90
C ARG A 185 3.97 2.97 -13.05
N ILE A 186 3.15 2.14 -13.68
CA ILE A 186 2.75 0.82 -13.15
C ILE A 186 3.90 -0.14 -13.45
N PRO A 187 4.59 -0.71 -12.43
CA PRO A 187 5.72 -1.59 -12.66
C PRO A 187 5.27 -2.94 -13.24
N SER A 188 6.10 -3.49 -14.12
CA SER A 188 6.04 -4.88 -14.53
C SER A 188 6.38 -5.84 -13.38
N LEU A 189 6.13 -7.14 -13.57
CA LEU A 189 6.52 -8.16 -12.61
C LEU A 189 8.03 -8.13 -12.31
N VAL A 190 8.87 -7.93 -13.33
CA VAL A 190 10.34 -7.88 -13.17
C VAL A 190 10.76 -6.65 -12.35
N GLU A 191 10.14 -5.49 -12.61
CA GLU A 191 10.35 -4.29 -11.80
C GLU A 191 9.90 -4.51 -10.35
N CYS A 192 8.77 -5.19 -10.12
CA CYS A 192 8.33 -5.53 -8.76
C CYS A 192 9.33 -6.43 -8.04
N GLN A 193 9.86 -7.45 -8.73
CA GLN A 193 10.86 -8.37 -8.18
C GLN A 193 12.18 -7.67 -7.83
N SER A 194 12.54 -6.57 -8.50
CA SER A 194 13.76 -5.81 -8.17
C SER A 194 13.77 -5.25 -6.75
N CYS A 195 12.59 -4.91 -6.21
CA CYS A 195 12.40 -4.46 -4.83
C CYS A 195 12.02 -5.62 -3.89
N HIS A 196 11.19 -6.54 -4.36
CA HIS A 196 10.63 -7.60 -3.52
C HIS A 196 11.54 -8.83 -3.37
N ARG A 197 12.67 -8.94 -4.07
CA ARG A 197 13.57 -10.09 -3.95
C ARG A 197 14.60 -9.92 -2.82
N LYS A 198 14.74 -10.94 -1.96
CA LYS A 198 15.78 -11.09 -0.95
C LYS A 198 16.37 -12.49 -1.04
N SER A 199 17.69 -12.58 -1.23
CA SER A 199 18.43 -13.85 -1.27
C SER A 199 17.85 -14.91 -2.23
N GLY A 200 17.28 -14.47 -3.35
CA GLY A 200 16.74 -15.36 -4.40
C GLY A 200 15.23 -15.54 -4.39
N SER A 201 14.53 -15.19 -3.30
CA SER A 201 13.07 -15.35 -3.18
C SER A 201 12.37 -14.01 -2.99
N ASN A 202 11.09 -13.93 -3.38
CA ASN A 202 10.27 -12.76 -3.10
C ASN A 202 9.92 -12.68 -1.61
N THR A 203 9.79 -11.46 -1.10
CA THR A 203 9.38 -11.14 0.26
C THR A 203 8.56 -9.83 0.27
N PRO A 204 7.59 -9.69 1.18
CA PRO A 204 6.92 -8.43 1.44
C PRO A 204 7.89 -7.33 1.89
N ILE A 205 7.40 -6.09 1.81
CA ILE A 205 8.06 -4.89 2.30
C ILE A 205 7.05 -4.16 3.18
N GLY A 206 7.42 -3.88 4.44
CA GLY A 206 6.60 -3.13 5.38
C GLY A 206 5.82 -3.90 6.46
N PRO A 207 5.39 -5.17 6.32
CA PRO A 207 4.67 -5.87 7.39
C PRO A 207 5.66 -6.47 8.43
N GLU A 208 6.46 -5.58 9.00
CA GLU A 208 7.45 -5.84 10.04
C GLU A 208 6.94 -5.23 11.35
N PRO A 209 7.17 -5.86 12.52
CA PRO A 209 6.71 -5.31 13.80
C PRO A 209 7.13 -3.85 14.04
N GLN A 210 8.36 -3.48 13.69
CA GLN A 210 8.88 -2.12 13.81
C GLN A 210 8.05 -1.08 13.02
N ASN A 211 7.44 -1.52 11.92
CA ASN A 211 6.65 -0.71 11.01
C ASN A 211 5.17 -0.68 11.41
N LEU A 212 4.69 -1.71 12.13
CA LEU A 212 3.26 -1.89 12.45
C LEU A 212 2.92 -1.66 13.92
N ASN A 213 3.91 -1.45 14.80
CA ASN A 213 3.67 -1.16 16.21
C ASN A 213 3.23 0.31 16.44
N GLY A 214 2.16 0.72 15.76
CA GLY A 214 1.51 2.02 15.89
C GLY A 214 0.00 1.86 15.92
N ASP A 215 -0.69 2.96 16.21
CA ASP A 215 -2.16 2.99 16.26
C ASP A 215 -2.77 3.26 14.88
N LEU A 216 -3.92 2.64 14.61
CA LEU A 216 -4.72 2.85 13.41
C LEU A 216 -6.20 2.89 13.80
N TRP A 217 -7.03 3.52 12.97
CA TRP A 217 -8.47 3.51 13.12
C TRP A 217 -9.09 2.20 12.64
N PHE A 218 -9.81 1.51 13.53
CA PHE A 218 -10.60 0.32 13.22
C PHE A 218 -12.10 0.58 13.47
N SER A 219 -12.96 -0.38 13.14
CA SER A 219 -14.41 -0.25 13.34
C SER A 219 -14.82 -0.11 14.81
N ASP A 220 -13.99 -0.56 15.74
CA ASP A 220 -14.15 -0.45 17.18
C ASP A 220 -13.31 0.68 17.82
N GLY A 221 -12.69 1.54 17.01
CA GLY A 221 -11.94 2.72 17.42
C GLY A 221 -10.43 2.63 17.17
N ILE A 222 -9.69 3.62 17.67
CA ILE A 222 -8.23 3.71 17.54
C ILE A 222 -7.57 2.64 18.39
N ASN A 223 -6.75 1.79 17.78
CA ASN A 223 -6.05 0.71 18.47
C ASN A 223 -4.71 0.42 17.80
N ASN A 224 -3.77 -0.14 18.58
CA ASN A 224 -2.51 -0.65 18.05
C ASN A 224 -2.76 -1.80 17.06
N GLN A 225 -2.14 -1.72 15.88
CA GLN A 225 -2.40 -2.65 14.78
C GLN A 225 -2.02 -4.09 15.10
N LEU A 226 -0.87 -4.33 15.75
CA LEU A 226 -0.44 -5.68 16.15
C LEU A 226 -1.40 -6.31 17.16
N LYS A 227 -1.93 -5.52 18.10
CA LYS A 227 -2.96 -5.99 19.04
C LYS A 227 -4.27 -6.34 18.32
N GLN A 228 -4.67 -5.53 17.34
CA GLN A 228 -5.85 -5.82 16.52
C GLN A 228 -5.65 -7.08 15.68
N TRP A 229 -4.47 -7.28 15.11
CA TRP A 229 -4.14 -8.50 14.39
C TRP A 229 -4.20 -9.73 15.31
N VAL A 230 -3.80 -9.64 16.57
CA VAL A 230 -4.00 -10.73 17.54
C VAL A 230 -5.49 -10.97 17.82
N LYS A 231 -6.26 -9.90 18.06
CA LYS A 231 -7.71 -9.97 18.35
C LYS A 231 -8.48 -10.66 17.23
N HIS A 232 -8.16 -10.35 15.99
CA HIS A 232 -8.78 -10.91 14.79
C HIS A 232 -8.14 -12.22 14.31
N GLY A 233 -7.17 -12.76 15.06
CA GLY A 233 -6.56 -14.05 14.74
C GLY A 233 -5.57 -14.02 13.58
N ILE A 234 -5.15 -12.85 13.10
CA ILE A 234 -4.10 -12.69 12.09
C ILE A 234 -2.72 -12.94 12.70
N LEU A 235 -2.42 -12.42 13.89
CA LEU A 235 -1.10 -12.58 14.53
C LEU A 235 -1.17 -13.54 15.73
N GLN A 236 -0.14 -14.36 15.92
CA GLN A 236 0.00 -15.18 17.12
C GLN A 236 0.19 -14.27 18.37
N PRO A 237 -0.55 -14.51 19.46
CA PRO A 237 -0.36 -13.76 20.70
C PRO A 237 1.01 -14.08 21.34
N GLY A 238 1.44 -13.23 22.28
CA GLY A 238 2.65 -13.46 23.06
C GLY A 238 3.94 -12.97 22.39
N TYR A 239 3.84 -12.07 21.42
CA TYR A 239 5.00 -11.33 20.91
C TYR A 239 5.58 -10.39 21.98
N PRO A 240 6.87 -9.99 21.89
CA PRO A 240 7.51 -9.11 22.86
C PRO A 240 6.74 -7.80 23.09
N LYS A 241 6.74 -7.30 24.34
CA LYS A 241 6.07 -6.02 24.65
C LYS A 241 6.85 -4.81 24.14
N ASP A 242 8.17 -4.91 24.19
CA ASP A 242 9.08 -3.85 23.78
C ASP A 242 9.56 -4.15 22.36
N ILE A 243 9.00 -3.42 21.39
CA ILE A 243 9.35 -3.51 19.97
C ILE A 243 10.10 -2.24 19.60
N MET A 244 11.31 -2.36 19.05
CA MET A 244 11.98 -1.22 18.44
C MET A 244 11.17 -0.76 17.22
N SER A 245 10.53 0.39 17.35
CA SER A 245 9.56 0.89 16.35
C SER A 245 10.11 2.11 15.63
N LEU A 246 9.72 2.27 14.36
CA LEU A 246 9.97 3.51 13.61
C LEU A 246 9.12 4.65 14.17
N VAL A 247 9.48 5.87 13.79
CA VAL A 247 8.64 7.05 14.02
C VAL A 247 8.02 7.51 12.69
N ARG A 248 6.96 8.30 12.78
CA ARG A 248 6.40 9.01 11.63
C ARG A 248 7.43 10.05 11.15
N TRP A 249 7.90 9.92 9.92
CA TRP A 249 8.92 10.83 9.39
C TRP A 249 8.40 12.26 9.20
N ASP A 250 7.09 12.43 9.03
CA ASP A 250 6.38 13.69 8.81
C ASP A 250 5.94 14.35 10.13
N ASP A 251 6.04 13.66 11.26
CA ASP A 251 5.68 14.18 12.58
C ASP A 251 6.79 15.13 13.13
N PRO A 252 6.53 16.45 13.24
CA PRO A 252 7.53 17.41 13.68
C PRO A 252 7.93 17.28 15.16
N ASP A 253 7.13 16.58 15.97
CA ASP A 253 7.40 16.41 17.40
C ASP A 253 8.40 15.27 17.68
N GLN A 254 8.74 14.48 16.66
CA GLN A 254 9.73 13.40 16.74
C GLN A 254 11.16 13.93 16.52
N ASP A 255 12.14 13.23 17.12
CA ASP A 255 13.56 13.52 16.88
C ASP A 255 13.91 13.48 15.39
N LEU A 256 14.59 14.53 14.91
CA LEU A 256 14.94 14.68 13.49
C LEU A 256 15.79 13.53 12.97
N GLY A 257 16.70 12.97 13.79
CA GLY A 257 17.51 11.82 13.41
C GLY A 257 16.68 10.55 13.27
N LEU A 258 15.72 10.31 14.17
CA LEU A 258 14.78 9.19 14.07
C LEU A 258 13.86 9.33 12.86
N ARG A 259 13.36 10.53 12.56
CA ARG A 259 12.56 10.83 11.36
C ARG A 259 13.34 10.52 10.09
N ALA A 260 14.59 10.98 10.01
CA ALA A 260 15.48 10.73 8.87
C ALA A 260 15.74 9.23 8.66
N ARG A 261 16.06 8.50 9.73
CA ARG A 261 16.28 7.04 9.68
C ARG A 261 15.01 6.28 9.29
N SER A 262 13.84 6.68 9.80
CA SER A 262 12.56 6.04 9.47
C SER A 262 12.17 6.27 8.01
N TYR A 263 12.40 7.49 7.49
CA TYR A 263 12.21 7.82 6.08
C TYR A 263 13.12 7.01 5.17
N ILE A 264 14.41 6.92 5.53
CA ILE A 264 15.42 6.17 4.78
C ILE A 264 15.12 4.67 4.79
N ASP A 265 14.67 4.12 5.92
CA ASP A 265 14.30 2.71 6.02
C ASP A 265 13.20 2.35 5.01
N ILE A 266 12.03 2.98 5.14
CA ILE A 266 10.86 2.59 4.34
C ILE A 266 11.05 2.87 2.84
N ASN A 267 11.81 3.91 2.49
CA ASN A 267 12.03 4.29 1.09
C ASN A 267 13.25 3.62 0.44
N CYS A 268 14.20 3.08 1.20
CA CYS A 268 15.49 2.65 0.64
C CYS A 268 16.01 1.29 1.14
N ALA A 269 15.71 0.88 2.38
CA ALA A 269 16.28 -0.33 2.97
C ALA A 269 15.95 -1.61 2.21
N HIS A 270 14.75 -1.69 1.62
CA HIS A 270 14.33 -2.86 0.84
C HIS A 270 15.20 -3.12 -0.40
N CYS A 271 15.98 -2.14 -0.86
CA CYS A 271 17.01 -2.30 -1.91
C CYS A 271 18.43 -2.33 -1.33
N HIS A 272 18.71 -1.52 -0.30
CA HIS A 272 20.04 -1.33 0.31
C HIS A 272 20.20 -2.13 1.62
N ASP A 273 19.98 -3.43 1.52
CA ASP A 273 20.18 -4.42 2.59
C ASP A 273 20.89 -5.68 2.01
N GLU A 274 21.41 -6.53 2.88
CA GLU A 274 22.03 -7.79 2.51
C GLU A 274 21.06 -8.70 1.74
N GLY A 275 21.58 -9.30 0.66
CA GLY A 275 20.79 -10.15 -0.24
C GLY A 275 19.74 -9.40 -1.07
N ARG A 276 19.70 -8.07 -1.06
CA ARG A 276 18.85 -7.22 -1.92
C ARG A 276 19.58 -6.72 -3.17
N SER A 277 18.84 -6.06 -4.06
CA SER A 277 19.30 -5.61 -5.38
C SER A 277 20.46 -4.60 -5.33
N CYS A 278 20.63 -3.84 -4.25
CA CYS A 278 21.72 -2.87 -4.08
C CYS A 278 22.75 -3.27 -3.02
N SER A 279 22.81 -4.55 -2.63
CA SER A 279 23.77 -5.09 -1.64
C SER A 279 25.25 -4.91 -2.04
N TYR A 280 25.52 -4.70 -3.33
CA TYR A 280 26.86 -4.44 -3.87
C TYR A 280 27.44 -3.06 -3.50
N ARG A 281 26.63 -2.16 -2.93
CA ARG A 281 27.07 -0.84 -2.43
C ARG A 281 27.42 -0.91 -0.95
N ALA A 282 28.24 0.00 -0.45
CA ALA A 282 28.66 0.03 0.96
C ALA A 282 27.56 0.33 2.00
N ILE A 283 26.44 0.99 1.65
CA ILE A 283 25.42 1.43 2.62
C ILE A 283 24.44 0.33 3.03
N ARG A 284 23.94 0.36 4.28
CA ARG A 284 22.94 -0.57 4.83
C ARG A 284 21.82 0.21 5.53
N LEU A 285 20.74 0.44 4.81
CA LEU A 285 19.77 1.49 5.18
C LEU A 285 18.64 1.01 6.11
N ALA A 286 18.66 -0.25 6.53
CA ALA A 286 17.69 -0.81 7.47
C ALA A 286 17.77 -0.10 8.84
N PHE A 287 16.63 0.19 9.45
CA PHE A 287 16.51 1.04 10.62
C PHE A 287 17.42 0.60 11.78
N GLU A 288 17.50 -0.69 12.06
CA GLU A 288 18.34 -1.28 13.10
C GLU A 288 19.84 -1.08 12.87
N ARG A 289 20.27 -0.98 11.60
CA ARG A 289 21.69 -0.84 11.22
C ARG A 289 22.14 0.60 11.11
N THR A 290 21.21 1.52 10.82
CA THR A 290 21.50 2.95 10.72
C THR A 290 21.76 3.63 12.06
N VAL A 291 21.77 2.87 13.16
CA VAL A 291 22.43 3.28 14.41
C VAL A 291 23.91 3.58 14.20
N ASP A 292 24.55 2.86 13.27
CA ASP A 292 25.87 3.20 12.77
C ASP A 292 25.74 4.24 11.63
N PRO A 293 26.27 5.47 11.80
CA PRO A 293 26.15 6.51 10.79
C PRO A 293 26.89 6.18 9.48
N THR A 294 27.86 5.27 9.48
CA THR A 294 28.54 4.84 8.25
C THR A 294 27.60 4.07 7.32
N ASN A 295 26.65 3.32 7.89
CA ASN A 295 25.61 2.62 7.12
C ASN A 295 24.65 3.58 6.41
N LEU A 296 24.45 4.79 6.96
CA LEU A 296 23.74 5.91 6.31
C LEU A 296 24.59 6.63 5.26
N GLY A 297 25.88 6.28 5.14
CA GLY A 297 26.83 6.94 4.25
C GLY A 297 27.43 8.24 4.81
N VAL A 298 27.31 8.50 6.11
CA VAL A 298 27.87 9.70 6.74
C VAL A 298 29.39 9.66 6.68
N CYS A 299 29.98 10.65 6.00
CA CYS A 299 31.40 10.75 5.68
C CYS A 299 31.97 9.55 4.92
N VAL A 300 31.12 8.84 4.18
CA VAL A 300 31.55 7.76 3.28
C VAL A 300 31.70 8.33 1.88
N VAL A 301 32.84 8.08 1.24
CA VAL A 301 33.07 8.47 -0.16
C VAL A 301 32.23 7.56 -1.06
N PRO A 302 31.44 8.11 -2.00
CA PRO A 302 30.65 7.29 -2.91
C PRO A 302 31.55 6.51 -3.86
N GLU A 303 31.27 5.22 -4.04
CA GLU A 303 31.97 4.37 -5.02
C GLU A 303 31.80 4.88 -6.46
N GLU A 304 30.63 5.44 -6.76
CA GLU A 304 30.31 6.07 -8.04
C GLU A 304 30.37 7.60 -7.87
N PRO A 305 31.44 8.26 -8.35
CA PRO A 305 31.58 9.69 -8.20
C PRO A 305 30.54 10.44 -9.03
N ILE A 306 29.78 11.31 -8.38
CA ILE A 306 28.89 12.27 -9.04
C ILE A 306 29.40 13.66 -8.68
N PRO A 307 30.19 14.32 -9.53
CA PRO A 307 30.61 15.69 -9.26
C PRO A 307 29.40 16.64 -9.15
N PRO A 308 29.42 17.65 -8.25
CA PRO A 308 30.51 18.04 -7.36
C PRO A 308 30.42 17.41 -5.94
N TYR A 309 29.69 16.32 -5.74
CA TYR A 309 29.46 15.74 -4.42
C TYR A 309 30.66 14.89 -3.97
N SER A 310 31.08 15.01 -2.71
CA SER A 310 32.25 14.30 -2.18
C SER A 310 31.94 13.11 -1.29
N HIS A 311 30.77 13.11 -0.64
CA HIS A 311 30.35 12.06 0.26
C HIS A 311 28.93 11.60 -0.08
N ILE A 312 28.57 10.39 0.32
CA ILE A 312 27.17 9.94 0.30
C ILE A 312 26.35 10.90 1.17
N VAL A 313 26.78 11.14 2.40
CA VAL A 313 26.30 12.21 3.27
C VAL A 313 27.50 12.99 3.83
N ALA A 314 27.63 14.26 3.46
CA ALA A 314 28.63 15.19 4.01
C ALA A 314 28.01 15.96 5.18
N ARG A 315 28.53 15.77 6.40
CA ARG A 315 28.03 16.42 7.61
C ARG A 315 27.98 17.94 7.45
N GLY A 316 26.82 18.54 7.74
CA GLY A 316 26.60 19.98 7.69
C GLY A 316 26.56 20.56 6.28
N ASN A 317 26.66 19.75 5.21
CA ASN A 317 26.79 20.25 3.84
C ASN A 317 25.99 19.43 2.82
N VAL A 318 24.75 19.83 2.60
CA VAL A 318 23.84 19.25 1.60
C VAL A 318 24.43 19.32 0.19
N ASN A 319 25.10 20.42 -0.17
CA ASN A 319 25.69 20.62 -1.51
C ASN A 319 26.88 19.70 -1.81
N ARG A 320 27.35 18.93 -0.81
CA ARG A 320 28.42 17.93 -0.97
C ARG A 320 27.93 16.49 -0.73
N SER A 321 26.62 16.31 -0.56
CA SER A 321 25.97 15.03 -0.24
C SER A 321 25.26 14.42 -1.44
N VAL A 322 25.75 13.28 -1.93
CA VAL A 322 25.13 12.53 -3.04
C VAL A 322 23.71 12.09 -2.70
N LEU A 323 23.46 11.65 -1.45
CA LEU A 323 22.15 11.14 -1.03
C LEU A 323 21.04 12.17 -1.29
N HIS A 324 21.24 13.42 -0.85
CA HIS A 324 20.27 14.48 -1.08
C HIS A 324 20.11 14.78 -2.57
N HIS A 325 21.20 14.89 -3.33
CA HIS A 325 21.10 15.13 -4.77
C HIS A 325 20.27 14.05 -5.50
N ARG A 326 20.49 12.77 -5.18
CA ARG A 326 19.74 11.67 -5.77
C ARG A 326 18.25 11.73 -5.40
N LEU A 327 17.89 12.24 -4.23
CA LEU A 327 16.50 12.48 -3.83
C LEU A 327 15.85 13.67 -4.58
N THR A 328 16.62 14.70 -4.96
CA THR A 328 16.08 15.93 -5.55
C THR A 328 16.19 16.03 -7.08
N THR A 329 16.89 15.11 -7.73
CA THR A 329 16.96 15.03 -9.20
C THR A 329 15.88 14.10 -9.75
N ASN A 330 15.38 14.41 -10.96
CA ASN A 330 14.53 13.53 -11.76
C ASN A 330 15.31 12.89 -12.94
N ASP A 331 16.62 13.14 -13.05
CA ASP A 331 17.47 12.45 -14.01
C ASP A 331 17.52 10.95 -13.68
N GLU A 332 16.95 10.12 -14.56
CA GLU A 332 16.82 8.68 -14.38
C GLU A 332 18.15 7.95 -14.18
N ALA A 333 19.25 8.53 -14.68
CA ALA A 333 20.57 7.94 -14.52
C ALA A 333 21.07 7.98 -13.07
N VAL A 334 20.60 8.95 -12.27
CA VAL A 334 21.13 9.20 -10.92
C VAL A 334 20.08 9.30 -9.83
N ARG A 335 18.80 9.53 -10.16
CA ARG A 335 17.73 9.68 -9.17
C ARG A 335 17.54 8.45 -8.29
N MET A 336 17.08 8.68 -7.08
CA MET A 336 16.61 7.63 -6.18
C MET A 336 15.23 8.00 -5.61
N PRO A 337 14.33 7.02 -5.42
CA PRO A 337 14.41 5.65 -5.91
C PRO A 337 14.41 5.55 -7.45
N LEU A 338 14.96 4.47 -8.01
CA LEU A 338 15.01 4.23 -9.46
C LEU A 338 13.63 3.88 -10.05
N ILE A 339 12.77 3.24 -9.26
CA ILE A 339 11.46 2.74 -9.68
C ILE A 339 10.38 3.36 -8.79
N GLY A 340 9.22 3.66 -9.36
CA GLY A 340 8.07 4.19 -8.62
C GLY A 340 8.18 5.68 -8.27
N ARG A 341 9.05 6.42 -8.96
CA ARG A 341 9.23 7.87 -8.80
C ARG A 341 9.45 8.55 -10.15
N SER A 342 8.69 9.60 -10.46
CA SER A 342 8.81 10.52 -11.59
C SER A 342 8.88 11.99 -11.14
N ILE A 343 8.49 12.29 -9.90
CA ILE A 343 8.57 13.62 -9.28
C ILE A 343 9.37 13.58 -7.97
N VAL A 344 9.87 14.73 -7.53
CA VAL A 344 10.57 14.86 -6.23
C VAL A 344 9.54 14.77 -5.10
N HIS A 345 9.90 14.08 -4.02
CA HIS A 345 9.18 14.15 -2.76
C HIS A 345 9.77 15.31 -1.95
N ASP A 346 9.20 16.50 -2.11
CA ASP A 346 9.83 17.75 -1.68
C ASP A 346 9.96 17.82 -0.16
N GLU A 347 8.95 17.39 0.59
CA GLU A 347 8.91 17.37 2.06
C GLU A 347 9.95 16.39 2.62
N GLY A 348 10.01 15.19 2.05
CA GLY A 348 11.00 14.18 2.44
C GLY A 348 12.43 14.63 2.14
N ALA A 349 12.65 15.24 0.97
CA ALA A 349 13.95 15.81 0.60
C ALA A 349 14.37 16.96 1.53
N ALA A 350 13.44 17.87 1.85
CA ALA A 350 13.68 18.98 2.77
C ALA A 350 14.01 18.51 4.19
N MET A 351 13.29 17.50 4.70
CA MET A 351 13.58 16.89 6.00
C MET A 351 14.98 16.26 6.02
N ILE A 352 15.36 15.53 4.98
CA ILE A 352 16.71 14.97 4.85
C ILE A 352 17.76 16.07 4.74
N ALA A 353 17.49 17.18 4.04
CA ALA A 353 18.39 18.33 3.98
C ALA A 353 18.62 18.93 5.38
N ALA A 354 17.56 19.09 6.17
CA ALA A 354 17.64 19.58 7.54
C ALA A 354 18.44 18.62 8.44
N TRP A 355 18.22 17.31 8.31
CA TRP A 355 19.00 16.30 9.01
C TRP A 355 20.49 16.37 8.64
N ILE A 356 20.85 16.42 7.35
CA ILE A 356 22.26 16.53 6.93
C ILE A 356 22.90 17.81 7.47
N THR A 357 22.17 18.92 7.44
CA THR A 357 22.64 20.24 7.91
C THR A 357 22.87 20.27 9.42
N SER A 358 22.10 19.51 10.20
CA SER A 358 22.26 19.44 11.65
C SER A 358 23.47 18.60 12.09
N LEU A 359 24.05 17.79 11.19
CA LEU A 359 25.21 16.97 11.52
C LEU A 359 26.48 17.81 11.64
N GLY A 360 27.25 17.54 12.69
CA GLY A 360 28.60 18.06 12.88
C GLY A 360 29.48 17.10 13.69
N PRO A 361 30.81 17.30 13.72
CA PRO A 361 31.58 18.26 12.90
C PRO A 361 31.63 17.85 11.41
N PRO A 362 32.12 18.72 10.49
CA PRO A 362 32.28 18.37 9.07
C PRO A 362 33.10 17.09 8.84
N CYS A 363 32.87 16.42 7.72
CA CYS A 363 33.72 15.31 7.27
C CYS A 363 35.12 15.83 6.89
N GLU A 364 36.13 15.00 7.12
CA GLU A 364 37.52 15.28 6.71
C GLU A 364 37.72 15.26 5.20
#